data_AF-A0A1Q5G653-F1
#
_entry.id   AF-A0A1Q5G653-F1
#
_cell.length_a   1.000
_cell.length_b   1.000
_cell.length_c   1.000
_cell.angle_alpha   90.00
_cell.angle_beta   90.00
_cell.angle_gamma   90.00
#
_symmetry.space_group_name_H-M   'P 1'
#
loop_
_entity.id
_entity.type
_entity.pdbx_description
1 polymer ?
#
loop_
_entity_poly.entity_id
_entity_poly.type
_entity_poly.pdbx_seq_one_letter_code
_entity_poly.pdbx_strand_id
1 'polypeptide(L)'
;MSTDHDDVRMLIGAYVLGGLDETDRRVLESHLPTCQECRDELVRSAPLAGLLRRAPGMSASRPQVPREADTDAAPPASPAGLDRLLDQVRAADVARGRRVRRQWLAVAAALIVLAGLGLGAMLPFRQSTGPATAFTSAAGYSVSGRATLTAKPWGTEVSVTLADLPAGEAGPFVLQVSSVDGRKEQAATWAITPNGSAAVTGASALHLPDIRSISVMDHAGHMVATTRPL
;
A
#
# COMPACT_ATOMS: atom_id res chain seq x y z
N MET A 1 -46.37 -26.71 -10.19
CA MET A 1 -45.32 -27.07 -11.16
C MET A 1 -44.27 -25.98 -11.05
N SER A 2 -43.14 -26.23 -10.40
CA SER A 2 -42.03 -25.26 -10.38
C SER A 2 -41.49 -25.18 -11.79
N THR A 3 -41.62 -24.02 -12.43
CA THR A 3 -40.83 -23.70 -13.60
C THR A 3 -39.36 -23.81 -13.21
N ASP A 4 -38.58 -24.60 -13.95
CA ASP A 4 -37.19 -24.85 -13.62
C ASP A 4 -36.40 -23.53 -13.72
N HIS A 5 -35.46 -23.31 -12.81
CA HIS A 5 -34.68 -22.06 -12.76
C HIS A 5 -33.97 -21.80 -14.09
N ASP A 6 -33.53 -22.87 -14.74
CA ASP A 6 -32.84 -22.82 -16.03
C ASP A 6 -33.78 -22.43 -17.19
N ASP A 7 -35.05 -22.84 -17.13
CA ASP A 7 -36.08 -22.42 -18.10
C ASP A 7 -36.33 -20.92 -17.99
N VAL A 8 -36.45 -20.40 -16.75
CA VAL A 8 -36.67 -18.97 -16.50
C VAL A 8 -35.46 -18.15 -16.93
N ARG A 9 -34.24 -18.65 -16.71
CA ARG A 9 -33.00 -18.00 -17.14
C ARG A 9 -32.93 -17.84 -18.66
N MET A 10 -33.47 -18.78 -19.43
CA MET A 10 -33.52 -18.70 -20.90
C MET A 10 -34.42 -17.56 -21.40
N LEU A 11 -35.50 -17.23 -20.68
CA LEU A 11 -36.43 -16.16 -21.03
C LEU A 11 -35.79 -14.76 -20.96
N ILE A 12 -34.70 -14.59 -20.21
CA ILE A 12 -34.02 -13.29 -20.02
C ILE A 12 -33.58 -12.68 -21.35
N GLY A 13 -33.05 -13.49 -22.28
CA GLY A 13 -32.60 -13.00 -23.58
C GLY A 13 -33.74 -12.35 -24.38
N ALA A 14 -34.87 -13.06 -24.48
CA ALA A 14 -36.06 -12.56 -25.18
C ALA A 14 -36.73 -11.41 -24.41
N TYR A 15 -36.69 -11.40 -23.08
CA TYR A 15 -37.20 -10.30 -22.25
C TYR A 15 -36.47 -8.98 -22.53
N VAL A 16 -35.13 -8.97 -22.54
CA VAL A 16 -34.34 -7.75 -22.78
C VAL A 16 -34.47 -7.25 -24.22
N LEU A 17 -34.75 -8.15 -25.17
CA LEU A 17 -35.03 -7.81 -26.57
C LEU A 17 -36.49 -7.43 -26.83
N GLY A 18 -37.39 -7.59 -25.84
CA GLY A 18 -38.81 -7.28 -25.95
C GLY A 18 -39.62 -8.27 -26.79
N GLY A 19 -39.15 -9.50 -26.93
CA GLY A 19 -39.76 -10.56 -27.75
C GLY A 19 -40.54 -11.61 -26.97
N LEU A 20 -40.78 -11.40 -25.67
CA LEU A 20 -41.49 -12.34 -24.81
C LEU A 20 -43.01 -12.16 -24.90
N ASP A 21 -43.77 -13.24 -24.87
CA ASP A 21 -45.22 -13.16 -24.71
C ASP A 21 -45.61 -12.80 -23.27
N GLU A 22 -46.90 -12.50 -23.09
CA GLU A 22 -47.42 -12.00 -21.82
C GLU A 22 -47.36 -13.02 -20.68
N THR A 23 -47.48 -14.31 -20.98
CA THR A 23 -47.49 -15.38 -19.98
C THR A 23 -46.07 -15.60 -19.47
N ASP A 24 -45.12 -15.77 -20.38
CA ASP A 24 -43.71 -15.97 -20.07
C ASP A 24 -43.10 -14.75 -19.36
N ARG A 25 -43.57 -13.55 -19.72
CA ARG A 25 -43.17 -12.31 -19.04
C ARG A 25 -43.58 -12.28 -17.57
N ARG A 26 -44.81 -12.69 -17.26
CA ARG A 26 -45.27 -12.76 -15.85
C ARG A 26 -44.49 -13.82 -15.07
N VAL A 27 -44.18 -14.95 -15.69
CA VAL A 27 -43.36 -16.00 -15.06
C VAL A 27 -42.00 -15.44 -14.68
N LEU A 28 -41.28 -14.79 -15.60
CA LEU A 28 -39.98 -14.19 -15.32
C LEU A 28 -40.05 -13.07 -14.27
N GLU A 29 -40.99 -12.13 -14.40
CA GLU A 29 -41.13 -11.00 -13.47
C GLU A 29 -41.51 -11.45 -12.05
N SER A 30 -42.26 -12.55 -11.91
CA SER A 30 -42.57 -13.13 -10.59
C SER A 30 -41.36 -13.83 -9.94
N HIS A 31 -40.40 -14.30 -10.74
CA HIS A 31 -39.20 -15.00 -10.27
C HIS A 31 -38.05 -14.06 -9.89
N LEU A 32 -37.91 -12.92 -10.58
CA LEU A 32 -36.82 -11.96 -10.34
C LEU A 32 -36.69 -11.46 -8.89
N PRO A 33 -37.77 -11.21 -8.12
CA PRO A 33 -37.66 -10.76 -6.73
C PRO A 33 -37.01 -11.80 -5.81
N THR A 34 -37.15 -13.08 -6.13
CA THR A 34 -36.74 -14.20 -5.26
C THR A 34 -35.42 -14.84 -5.70
N CYS A 35 -34.97 -14.63 -6.94
CA CYS A 35 -33.70 -15.15 -7.44
C CYS A 35 -32.67 -14.04 -7.70
N GLN A 36 -31.51 -14.12 -7.04
CA GLN A 36 -30.41 -13.17 -7.26
C GLN A 36 -29.66 -13.47 -8.57
N GLU A 37 -29.45 -14.74 -8.91
CA GLU A 37 -28.68 -15.12 -10.10
C GLU A 37 -29.35 -14.67 -11.40
N CYS A 38 -30.67 -14.80 -11.50
CA CYS A 38 -31.46 -14.31 -12.64
C CYS A 38 -31.45 -12.78 -12.74
N ARG A 39 -31.41 -12.05 -11.61
CA ARG A 39 -31.25 -10.58 -11.62
C ARG A 39 -29.88 -10.15 -12.12
N ASP A 40 -28.83 -10.84 -11.68
CA ASP A 40 -27.47 -10.55 -12.12
C ASP A 40 -27.31 -10.86 -13.61
N GLU A 41 -27.94 -11.92 -14.10
CA GLU A 41 -27.96 -12.25 -15.54
C GLU A 41 -28.69 -11.18 -16.36
N LEU A 42 -29.84 -10.69 -15.88
CA LEU A 42 -30.58 -9.62 -16.53
C LEU A 42 -29.73 -8.34 -16.68
N VAL A 43 -28.98 -7.98 -15.63
CA VAL A 43 -28.06 -6.84 -15.66
C VAL A 43 -26.90 -7.07 -16.64
N ARG A 44 -26.33 -8.28 -16.67
CA ARG A 44 -25.25 -8.64 -17.61
C ARG A 44 -25.70 -8.61 -19.07
N SER A 45 -26.94 -8.96 -19.37
CA SER A 45 -27.47 -9.00 -20.74
C SER A 45 -27.94 -7.63 -21.28
N ALA A 46 -28.24 -6.66 -20.41
CA ALA A 46 -28.75 -5.34 -20.81
C ALA A 46 -27.82 -4.53 -21.76
N PRO A 47 -26.48 -4.50 -21.57
CA PRO A 47 -25.57 -3.82 -22.49
C PRO A 47 -25.56 -4.44 -23.89
N LEU A 48 -25.58 -5.78 -23.98
CA LEU A 48 -25.55 -6.50 -25.25
C LEU A 48 -26.82 -6.22 -26.07
N ALA A 49 -27.99 -6.26 -25.43
CA ALA A 49 -29.25 -5.90 -26.09
C ALA A 49 -29.29 -4.44 -26.56
N GLY A 50 -28.65 -3.53 -25.81
CA GLY A 50 -28.47 -2.14 -26.22
C GLY A 50 -27.63 -1.99 -27.48
N LEU A 51 -26.64 -2.85 -27.70
CA LEU A 51 -25.82 -2.88 -28.92
C LEU A 51 -26.61 -3.51 -30.09
N LEU A 52 -27.30 -4.61 -29.86
CA LEU A 52 -28.09 -5.31 -30.89
C LEU A 52 -29.24 -4.45 -31.43
N ARG A 53 -29.91 -3.66 -30.58
CA ARG A 53 -30.95 -2.71 -31.04
C ARG A 53 -30.42 -1.61 -31.96
N ARG A 54 -29.11 -1.32 -31.93
CA ARG A 54 -28.48 -0.27 -32.76
C ARG A 54 -27.86 -0.84 -34.04
N ALA A 55 -27.82 -2.16 -34.21
CA ALA A 55 -27.28 -2.78 -35.40
C ALA A 55 -28.27 -2.64 -36.59
N PRO A 56 -27.87 -1.99 -37.70
CA PRO A 56 -28.72 -1.90 -38.89
C PRO A 56 -28.91 -3.30 -39.50
N GLY A 57 -30.15 -3.70 -39.74
CA GLY A 57 -30.51 -4.98 -40.35
C GLY A 57 -30.98 -6.09 -39.40
N MET A 58 -30.94 -5.88 -38.07
CA MET A 58 -31.54 -6.79 -37.08
C MET A 58 -32.99 -6.41 -36.68
N SER A 59 -33.55 -5.39 -37.34
CA SER A 59 -34.97 -5.03 -37.28
C SER A 59 -35.74 -5.64 -38.46
N ALA A 60 -35.63 -6.96 -38.61
CA ALA A 60 -36.46 -7.79 -39.49
C ALA A 60 -36.38 -9.19 -38.86
N SER A 61 -37.38 -9.71 -38.15
CA SER A 61 -38.79 -9.76 -38.50
C SER A 61 -39.62 -9.72 -37.22
N ARG A 62 -40.47 -8.70 -37.05
CA ARG A 62 -41.69 -8.89 -36.26
C ARG A 62 -42.56 -9.84 -37.08
N PRO A 63 -42.95 -11.04 -36.61
CA PRO A 63 -44.03 -11.76 -37.25
C PRO A 63 -45.24 -10.82 -37.22
N GLN A 64 -45.61 -10.28 -38.38
CA GLN A 64 -46.92 -9.68 -38.56
C GLN A 64 -47.90 -10.85 -38.48
N VAL A 65 -48.30 -11.20 -37.27
CA VAL A 65 -49.49 -12.04 -37.10
C VAL A 65 -50.66 -11.16 -37.56
N PRO A 66 -51.43 -11.57 -38.58
CA PRO A 66 -52.56 -10.80 -39.05
C PRO A 66 -53.52 -10.53 -37.89
N ARG A 67 -53.83 -9.24 -37.70
CA ARG A 67 -54.86 -8.76 -36.80
C ARG A 67 -56.20 -9.21 -37.34
N GLU A 68 -56.75 -10.28 -36.76
CA GLU A 68 -58.20 -10.45 -36.69
C GLU A 68 -58.72 -9.68 -35.48
N ALA A 69 -59.82 -8.99 -35.70
CA ALA A 69 -60.40 -8.01 -34.81
C ALA A 69 -60.93 -8.66 -33.53
N ASP A 70 -60.64 -8.06 -32.37
CA ASP A 70 -61.70 -7.65 -31.46
C ASP A 70 -61.21 -6.61 -30.43
N THR A 71 -62.19 -5.87 -29.94
CA THR A 71 -62.15 -4.66 -29.11
C THR A 71 -61.81 -4.99 -27.66
N ASP A 72 -60.88 -4.26 -27.02
CA ASP A 72 -61.09 -3.53 -25.74
C ASP A 72 -59.79 -3.06 -25.06
N ALA A 73 -59.95 -2.03 -24.24
CA ALA A 73 -58.95 -1.11 -23.71
C ALA A 73 -57.86 -1.66 -22.76
N ALA A 74 -56.66 -1.07 -22.82
CA ALA A 74 -55.78 -0.86 -21.65
C ALA A 74 -54.78 0.29 -21.91
N PRO A 75 -54.55 1.22 -20.95
CA PRO A 75 -53.63 2.34 -21.15
C PRO A 75 -52.16 1.87 -21.12
N PRO A 76 -51.23 2.54 -21.83
CA PRO A 76 -49.82 2.16 -21.79
C PRO A 76 -49.22 2.43 -20.40
N ALA A 77 -48.68 1.40 -19.75
CA ALA A 77 -47.89 1.53 -18.53
C ALA A 77 -46.65 2.39 -18.83
N SER A 78 -46.55 3.53 -18.16
CA SER A 78 -45.53 4.55 -18.46
C SER A 78 -44.11 4.08 -18.11
N PRO A 79 -43.08 4.47 -18.89
CA PRO A 79 -41.66 4.16 -18.67
C PRO A 79 -41.08 4.64 -17.33
N ALA A 80 -41.83 5.45 -16.58
CA ALA A 80 -41.43 6.03 -15.29
C ALA A 80 -41.16 5.00 -14.18
N GLY A 81 -41.72 3.78 -14.25
CA GLY A 81 -41.44 2.72 -13.27
C GLY A 81 -40.04 2.12 -13.41
N LEU A 82 -39.60 1.93 -14.66
CA LEU A 82 -38.30 1.34 -14.99
C LEU A 82 -37.15 2.29 -14.64
N ASP A 83 -37.29 3.57 -15.00
CA ASP A 83 -36.26 4.58 -14.71
C ASP A 83 -36.05 4.77 -13.20
N ARG A 84 -37.13 4.72 -12.41
CA ARG A 84 -37.06 4.88 -10.95
C ARG A 84 -36.38 3.68 -10.27
N LEU A 85 -36.59 2.48 -10.79
CA LEU A 85 -35.91 1.27 -10.32
C LEU A 85 -34.43 1.27 -10.72
N LEU A 86 -34.10 1.70 -11.94
CA LEU A 86 -32.71 1.84 -12.40
C LEU A 86 -31.94 2.90 -11.60
N ASP A 87 -32.56 4.02 -11.25
CA ASP A 87 -31.94 5.05 -10.42
C ASP A 87 -31.75 4.61 -8.96
N GLN A 88 -32.69 3.85 -8.39
CA GLN A 88 -32.50 3.27 -7.05
C GLN A 88 -31.37 2.23 -7.00
N VAL A 89 -31.24 1.39 -8.04
CA VAL A 89 -30.15 0.41 -8.13
C VAL A 89 -28.80 1.11 -8.30
N ARG A 90 -28.72 2.12 -9.19
CA ARG A 90 -27.49 2.91 -9.38
C ARG A 90 -27.06 3.65 -8.11
N ALA A 91 -28.01 4.24 -7.37
CA ALA A 91 -27.71 4.93 -6.10
C ALA A 91 -27.20 3.95 -5.02
N ALA A 92 -27.76 2.74 -4.96
CA ALA A 92 -27.32 1.70 -4.03
C ALA A 92 -25.92 1.15 -4.39
N ASP A 93 -25.63 0.98 -5.68
CA ASP A 93 -24.33 0.49 -6.17
C ASP A 93 -23.20 1.52 -5.97
N VAL A 94 -23.46 2.80 -6.18
CA VAL A 94 -22.49 3.87 -5.91
C VAL A 94 -22.16 3.96 -4.42
N ALA A 95 -23.17 3.80 -3.54
CA ALA A 95 -22.97 3.80 -2.10
C ALA A 95 -22.17 2.58 -1.61
N ARG A 96 -22.44 1.39 -2.17
CA ARG A 96 -21.68 0.16 -1.91
C ARG A 96 -20.24 0.26 -2.42
N GLY A 97 -20.03 0.74 -3.64
CA GLY A 97 -18.72 0.94 -4.24
C GLY A 97 -17.83 1.91 -3.43
N ARG A 98 -18.40 3.00 -2.89
CA ARG A 98 -17.65 3.92 -2.01
C ARG A 98 -17.26 3.30 -0.68
N ARG A 99 -18.09 2.44 -0.08
CA ARG A 99 -17.75 1.75 1.19
C ARG A 99 -16.66 0.70 0.98
N VAL A 100 -16.80 -0.13 -0.06
CA VAL A 100 -15.81 -1.14 -0.42
C VAL A 100 -14.48 -0.47 -0.77
N ARG A 101 -14.47 0.59 -1.59
CA ARG A 101 -13.24 1.33 -1.92
C ARG A 101 -12.58 1.96 -0.69
N ARG A 102 -13.36 2.49 0.27
CA ARG A 102 -12.83 3.00 1.54
C ARG A 102 -12.24 1.89 2.41
N GLN A 103 -12.87 0.73 2.47
CA GLN A 103 -12.35 -0.45 3.18
C GLN A 103 -11.05 -0.95 2.55
N TRP A 104 -10.98 -1.04 1.22
CA TRP A 104 -9.75 -1.41 0.51
C TRP A 104 -8.62 -0.39 0.70
N LEU A 105 -8.94 0.92 0.73
CA LEU A 105 -7.95 1.95 1.04
C LEU A 105 -7.45 1.85 2.49
N ALA A 106 -8.33 1.54 3.45
CA ALA A 106 -7.94 1.33 4.84
C ALA A 106 -7.05 0.09 5.02
N VAL A 107 -7.38 -1.01 4.34
CA VAL A 107 -6.55 -2.23 4.33
C VAL A 107 -5.19 -1.96 3.68
N ALA A 108 -5.15 -1.25 2.54
CA ALA A 108 -3.90 -0.88 1.89
C ALA A 108 -3.03 0.01 2.79
N ALA A 109 -3.62 0.99 3.48
CA ALA A 109 -2.91 1.83 4.44
C ALA A 109 -2.37 1.02 5.63
N ALA A 110 -3.15 0.08 6.18
CA ALA A 110 -2.72 -0.80 7.25
C ALA A 110 -1.56 -1.73 6.81
N LEU A 111 -1.60 -2.25 5.59
CA LEU A 111 -0.51 -3.05 5.01
C LEU A 111 0.77 -2.23 4.81
N ILE A 112 0.67 -0.96 4.37
CA ILE A 112 1.84 -0.08 4.25
C ILE A 112 2.45 0.21 5.62
N VAL A 113 1.62 0.46 6.66
CA VAL A 113 2.11 0.68 8.02
C VAL A 113 2.76 -0.58 8.60
N LEU A 114 2.14 -1.75 8.42
CA LEU A 114 2.71 -3.04 8.84
C LEU A 114 3.99 -3.39 8.07
N ALA A 115 4.05 -3.11 6.77
CA ALA A 115 5.27 -3.30 5.97
C ALA A 115 6.37 -2.31 6.38
N GLY A 116 6.02 -1.06 6.70
CA GLY A 116 6.97 -0.05 7.20
C GLY A 116 7.53 -0.42 8.58
N LEU A 117 6.67 -0.88 9.51
CA LEU A 117 7.08 -1.39 10.83
C LEU A 117 7.89 -2.69 10.70
N GLY A 118 7.50 -3.59 9.80
CA GLY A 118 8.18 -4.85 9.54
C GLY A 118 9.57 -4.67 8.91
N LEU A 119 9.70 -3.83 7.87
CA LEU A 119 11.00 -3.52 7.26
C LEU A 119 11.89 -2.70 8.19
N GLY A 120 11.32 -1.78 8.98
CA GLY A 120 12.06 -0.98 9.96
C GLY A 120 12.63 -1.80 11.13
N ALA A 121 11.90 -2.84 11.57
CA ALA A 121 12.36 -3.75 12.63
C ALA A 121 13.34 -4.83 12.12
N MET A 122 13.34 -5.13 10.82
CA MET A 122 14.11 -6.23 10.23
C MET A 122 15.38 -5.78 9.49
N LEU A 123 15.76 -4.50 9.60
CA LEU A 123 17.10 -4.04 9.25
C LEU A 123 18.01 -4.22 10.47
N PRO A 124 18.69 -5.37 10.63
CA PRO A 124 19.75 -5.44 11.62
C PRO A 124 20.75 -4.34 11.27
N PHE A 125 21.09 -3.50 12.25
CA PHE A 125 22.34 -2.74 12.19
C PHE A 125 23.43 -3.76 11.88
N ARG A 126 23.90 -3.78 10.62
CA ARG A 126 24.94 -4.72 10.21
C ARG A 126 26.15 -4.38 11.07
N GLN A 127 26.41 -5.23 12.06
CA GLN A 127 27.61 -5.13 12.87
C GLN A 127 28.78 -5.28 11.90
N SER A 128 29.61 -4.25 11.80
CA SER A 128 30.79 -4.29 10.94
C SER A 128 31.72 -5.37 11.48
N THR A 129 31.89 -6.46 10.72
CA THR A 129 32.75 -7.60 11.04
C THR A 129 34.17 -7.30 10.58
N GLY A 130 34.94 -6.65 11.46
CA GLY A 130 36.33 -6.27 11.21
C GLY A 130 37.13 -6.25 12.51
N PRO A 131 38.46 -6.07 12.43
CA PRO A 131 39.30 -5.90 13.62
C PRO A 131 38.81 -4.69 14.42
N ALA A 132 38.42 -4.93 15.66
CA ALA A 132 37.89 -3.90 16.55
C ALA A 132 39.00 -3.38 17.47
N THR A 133 39.15 -2.07 17.54
CA THR A 133 40.14 -1.42 18.42
C THR A 133 39.44 -0.74 19.58
N ALA A 134 39.97 -0.91 20.79
CA ALA A 134 39.41 -0.30 21.99
C ALA A 134 39.64 1.21 22.02
N PHE A 135 38.66 1.95 22.55
CA PHE A 135 38.81 3.35 22.88
C PHE A 135 39.61 3.53 24.18
N THR A 136 40.43 4.57 24.21
CA THR A 136 41.04 5.11 25.42
C THR A 136 40.27 6.37 25.80
N SER A 137 39.78 6.43 27.04
CA SER A 137 39.07 7.61 27.55
C SER A 137 40.04 8.77 27.78
N ALA A 138 39.59 9.99 27.53
CA ALA A 138 40.33 11.20 27.87
C ALA A 138 40.25 11.50 29.38
N ALA A 139 41.16 12.32 29.89
CA ALA A 139 41.17 12.73 31.29
C ALA A 139 39.86 13.45 31.66
N GLY A 140 39.25 13.07 32.78
CA GLY A 140 37.95 13.60 33.22
C GLY A 140 36.73 12.83 32.69
N TYR A 141 36.96 11.83 31.83
CA TYR A 141 35.92 10.94 31.31
C TYR A 141 36.21 9.48 31.70
N SER A 142 35.17 8.64 31.61
CA SER A 142 35.24 7.20 31.91
C SER A 142 34.68 6.35 30.76
N VAL A 143 34.77 6.85 29.52
CA VAL A 143 34.15 6.23 28.36
C VAL A 143 34.89 4.96 27.96
N SER A 144 34.14 3.87 27.81
CA SER A 144 34.63 2.59 27.32
C SER A 144 33.98 2.25 25.99
N GLY A 145 34.66 1.47 25.15
CA GLY A 145 34.09 1.09 23.87
C GLY A 145 35.10 0.57 22.85
N ARG A 146 34.60 0.31 21.64
CA ARG A 146 35.40 -0.14 20.50
C ARG A 146 34.97 0.54 19.21
N ALA A 147 35.92 0.67 18.28
CA ALA A 147 35.68 1.05 16.90
C ALA A 147 36.05 -0.09 15.96
N THR A 148 35.26 -0.32 14.93
CA THR A 148 35.59 -1.17 13.79
C THR A 148 35.62 -0.31 12.55
N LEU A 149 36.69 -0.41 11.77
CA LEU A 149 36.82 0.28 10.50
C LEU A 149 36.72 -0.74 9.37
N THR A 150 35.89 -0.44 8.38
CA THR A 150 35.70 -1.30 7.20
C THR A 150 36.00 -0.49 5.95
N ALA A 151 37.00 -0.92 5.19
CA ALA A 151 37.33 -0.31 3.90
C ALA A 151 36.16 -0.48 2.91
N LYS A 152 35.84 0.59 2.19
CA LYS A 152 34.80 0.63 1.16
C LYS A 152 35.34 1.30 -0.11
N PRO A 153 34.72 1.10 -1.28
CA PRO A 153 35.14 1.79 -2.50
C PRO A 153 35.10 3.32 -2.40
N TRP A 154 34.24 3.85 -1.53
CA TRP A 154 34.04 5.28 -1.32
C TRP A 154 34.85 5.87 -0.16
N GLY A 155 35.66 5.07 0.56
CA GLY A 155 36.39 5.50 1.75
C GLY A 155 36.33 4.47 2.87
N THR A 156 35.93 4.89 4.07
CA THR A 156 35.90 4.02 5.25
C THR A 156 34.58 4.15 6.02
N GLU A 157 33.93 3.02 6.26
CA GLU A 157 32.83 2.90 7.21
C GLU A 157 33.41 2.77 8.62
N VAL A 158 32.91 3.59 9.56
CA VAL A 158 33.38 3.59 10.95
C VAL A 158 32.22 3.23 11.85
N SER A 159 32.26 2.05 12.44
CA SER A 159 31.27 1.60 13.42
C SER A 159 31.85 1.70 14.82
N VAL A 160 31.13 2.35 15.74
CA VAL A 160 31.53 2.50 17.13
C VAL A 160 30.47 1.95 18.07
N THR A 161 30.92 1.35 19.16
CA THR A 161 30.07 0.99 20.31
C THR A 161 30.73 1.54 21.56
N LEU A 162 30.00 2.42 22.25
CA LEU A 162 30.45 3.18 23.39
C LEU A 162 29.51 2.95 24.57
N ALA A 163 30.07 2.97 25.77
CA ALA A 163 29.39 2.95 27.05
C ALA A 163 29.97 4.03 27.96
N ASP A 164 29.25 4.36 29.03
CA ASP A 164 29.65 5.35 30.02
C ASP A 164 29.89 6.76 29.43
N LEU A 165 29.18 7.10 28.35
CA LEU A 165 29.16 8.45 27.79
C LEU A 165 28.57 9.43 28.81
N PRO A 166 29.12 10.65 28.91
CA PRO A 166 28.65 11.63 29.86
C PRO A 166 27.19 12.02 29.58
N ALA A 167 26.38 12.01 30.63
CA ALA A 167 25.02 12.52 30.59
C ALA A 167 25.01 14.06 30.74
N GLY A 168 23.87 14.70 30.53
CA GLY A 168 23.68 16.13 30.82
C GLY A 168 23.89 17.02 29.60
N GLU A 169 24.80 17.98 29.67
CA GLU A 169 25.01 18.98 28.60
C GLU A 169 26.12 18.61 27.61
N ALA A 170 26.91 17.56 27.86
CA ALA A 170 28.10 17.20 27.07
C ALA A 170 27.84 16.72 25.62
N GLY A 171 26.61 16.77 25.13
CA GLY A 171 26.27 16.43 23.75
C GLY A 171 25.76 17.63 22.93
N PRO A 172 25.54 17.45 21.61
CA PRO A 172 25.69 16.21 20.85
C PRO A 172 27.17 15.79 20.74
N PHE A 173 27.38 14.49 20.57
CA PHE A 173 28.70 13.92 20.35
C PHE A 173 29.03 13.83 18.87
N VAL A 174 30.30 14.01 18.54
CA VAL A 174 30.82 13.94 17.17
C VAL A 174 31.87 12.86 17.06
N LEU A 175 31.69 11.93 16.12
CA LEU A 175 32.73 11.00 15.72
C LEU A 175 33.60 11.67 14.67
N GLN A 176 34.85 11.95 15.02
CA GLN A 176 35.84 12.59 14.18
C GLN A 176 36.90 11.56 13.75
N VAL A 177 37.19 11.52 12.46
CA VAL A 177 38.28 10.72 11.87
C VAL A 177 39.39 11.68 11.47
N SER A 178 40.61 11.40 11.92
CA SER A 178 41.79 12.21 11.60
C SER A 178 42.71 11.45 10.66
N SER A 179 43.15 12.13 9.61
CA SER A 179 44.10 11.63 8.62
C SER A 179 45.54 11.74 9.10
N VAL A 180 46.44 10.97 8.48
CA VAL A 180 47.91 11.07 8.66
C VAL A 180 48.46 12.45 8.30
N ASP A 181 47.85 13.13 7.33
CA ASP A 181 48.22 14.50 6.89
C ASP A 181 47.63 15.61 7.77
N GLY A 182 46.85 15.25 8.81
CA GLY A 182 46.25 16.19 9.75
C GLY A 182 44.84 16.67 9.38
N ARG A 183 44.28 16.27 8.23
CA ARG A 183 42.87 16.52 7.92
C ARG A 183 41.94 15.84 8.93
N LYS A 184 40.80 16.48 9.21
CA LYS A 184 39.77 15.97 10.12
C LYS A 184 38.43 15.91 9.39
N GLU A 185 37.77 14.78 9.47
CA GLU A 185 36.44 14.56 8.90
C GLU A 185 35.46 14.13 10.00
N GLN A 186 34.26 14.69 9.98
CA GLN A 186 33.18 14.25 10.84
C GLN A 186 32.48 13.05 10.19
N ALA A 187 32.57 11.88 10.83
CA ALA A 187 31.98 10.65 10.30
C ALA A 187 30.54 10.42 10.77
N ALA A 188 30.18 10.91 11.96
CA ALA A 188 28.82 10.84 12.50
C ALA A 188 28.61 11.86 13.63
N THR A 189 27.35 12.17 13.93
CA THR A 189 26.92 12.96 15.09
C THR A 189 25.68 12.34 15.69
N TRP A 190 25.59 12.30 17.02
CA TRP A 190 24.41 11.78 17.72
C TRP A 190 24.12 12.57 18.98
N ALA A 191 22.85 12.55 19.39
CA ALA A 191 22.40 13.15 20.63
C ALA A 191 22.83 12.30 21.84
N ILE A 192 22.69 12.90 23.03
CA ILE A 192 22.93 12.21 24.30
C ILE A 192 21.94 11.07 24.46
N THR A 193 22.42 9.93 24.95
CA THR A 193 21.58 8.77 25.24
C THR A 193 21.33 8.65 26.74
N PRO A 194 20.08 8.36 27.19
CA PRO A 194 19.75 8.29 28.61
C PRO A 194 20.55 7.23 29.40
N ASN A 195 21.00 6.17 28.73
CA ASN A 195 21.79 5.09 29.31
C ASN A 195 23.30 5.24 29.10
N GLY A 196 23.77 6.40 28.60
CA GLY A 196 25.18 6.65 28.31
C GLY A 196 25.81 5.68 27.29
N SER A 197 25.00 4.93 26.55
CA SER A 197 25.47 3.95 25.58
C SER A 197 25.10 4.38 24.17
N ALA A 198 26.01 4.17 23.21
CA ALA A 198 25.77 4.51 21.81
C ALA A 198 26.37 3.45 20.89
N ALA A 199 25.59 3.01 19.91
CA ALA A 199 26.07 2.21 18.78
C ALA A 199 25.78 3.01 17.50
N VAL A 200 26.84 3.51 16.85
CA VAL A 200 26.72 4.45 15.73
C VAL A 200 27.63 4.00 14.60
N THR A 201 27.12 4.06 13.37
CA THR A 201 27.91 3.84 12.16
C THR A 201 27.95 5.13 11.37
N GLY A 202 29.17 5.57 11.05
CA GLY A 202 29.45 6.75 10.25
C GLY A 202 30.26 6.42 8.99
N ALA A 203 30.56 7.46 8.21
CA ALA A 203 31.33 7.35 6.97
C ALA A 203 32.39 8.45 6.88
N SER A 204 33.57 8.10 6.40
CA SER A 204 34.67 9.02 6.10
C SER A 204 35.12 8.82 4.65
N ALA A 205 35.47 9.90 3.96
CA ALA A 205 36.04 9.82 2.61
C ALA A 205 37.51 9.38 2.65
N LEU A 206 38.16 9.44 3.83
CA LEU A 206 39.51 8.93 4.02
C LEU A 206 39.55 7.41 3.80
N HIS A 207 40.53 6.96 3.02
CA HIS A 207 40.82 5.54 2.89
C HIS A 207 41.49 5.02 4.15
N LEU A 208 41.26 3.74 4.47
CA LEU A 208 41.73 3.11 5.70
C LEU A 208 43.23 3.32 6.01
N PRO A 209 44.16 3.23 5.03
CA PRO A 209 45.59 3.48 5.28
C PRO A 209 45.93 4.93 5.65
N ASP A 210 45.07 5.88 5.29
CA ASP A 210 45.27 7.30 5.55
C ASP A 210 44.71 7.71 6.92
N ILE A 211 44.00 6.83 7.62
CA ILE A 211 43.39 7.13 8.93
C ILE A 211 44.43 6.96 10.04
N ARG A 212 44.72 8.05 10.74
CA ARG A 212 45.63 8.09 11.88
C ARG A 212 44.95 7.79 13.20
N SER A 213 43.75 8.32 13.40
CA SER A 213 43.00 8.15 14.66
C SER A 213 41.52 8.43 14.50
N ILE A 214 40.74 7.87 15.40
CA ILE A 214 39.31 8.15 15.56
C ILE A 214 39.09 8.70 16.96
N SER A 215 38.33 9.78 17.07
CA SER A 215 38.05 10.46 18.33
C SER A 215 36.56 10.76 18.45
N VAL A 216 36.05 10.70 19.68
CA VAL A 216 34.71 11.17 20.04
C VAL A 216 34.88 12.52 20.72
N MET A 217 34.17 13.52 20.23
CA MET A 217 34.21 14.90 20.73
C MET A 217 32.86 15.27 21.35
N ASP A 218 32.87 16.11 22.37
CA ASP A 218 31.67 16.76 22.90
C ASP A 218 31.28 17.99 22.03
N HIS A 219 30.17 18.66 22.38
CA HIS A 219 29.71 19.87 21.69
C HIS A 219 30.67 21.06 21.83
N ALA A 220 31.53 21.07 22.86
CA ALA A 220 32.50 22.12 23.11
C ALA A 220 33.83 21.87 22.37
N GLY A 221 33.95 20.73 21.69
CA GLY A 221 35.16 20.33 20.99
C GLY A 221 36.24 19.73 21.90
N HIS A 222 35.90 19.30 23.12
CA HIS A 222 36.79 18.48 23.94
C HIS A 222 36.73 17.03 23.49
N MET A 223 37.88 16.38 23.55
CA MET A 223 37.99 14.96 23.27
C MET A 223 37.51 14.16 24.47
N VAL A 224 36.54 13.27 24.24
CA VAL A 224 35.94 12.39 25.24
C VAL A 224 36.66 11.03 25.25
N ALA A 225 36.94 10.50 24.05
CA ALA A 225 37.66 9.24 23.88
C ALA A 225 38.39 9.23 22.53
N THR A 226 39.45 8.44 22.43
CA THR A 226 40.18 8.27 21.16
C THR A 226 40.71 6.84 21.01
N THR A 227 40.87 6.42 19.78
CA THR A 227 41.55 5.17 19.42
C THR A 227 42.41 5.37 18.18
N ARG A 228 43.37 4.47 17.97
CA ARG A 228 44.20 4.42 16.76
C ARG A 228 44.02 3.05 16.13
N PRO A 229 43.59 2.96 14.86
CA PRO A 229 43.54 1.67 14.18
C PRO A 229 44.94 1.03 14.18
N LEU A 230 44.96 -0.30 14.31
CA LEU A 230 46.18 -1.12 14.30
C LEU A 230 46.73 -1.28 12.89
#